data_AF-A0A7S2KFU1-F1
#
_entry.id   AF-A0A7S2KFU1-F1
#
_cell.length_a   1.000
_cell.length_b   1.000
_cell.length_c   1.000
_cell.angle_alpha   90.00
_cell.angle_beta   90.00
_cell.angle_gamma   90.00
#
_symmetry.space_group_name_H-M   'P 1'
#
loop_
_entity.id
_entity.type
_entity.pdbx_description
1 polymer ?
#
loop_
_entity_poly.entity_id
_entity_poly.type
_entity_poly.pdbx_seq_one_letter_code
_entity_poly.pdbx_strand_id
1 'polypeptide(L)'
;SHYSYHPPVLEFIIYARSIRSLSHAHHNPLQKLQSNRMQSPTQKKININAIPGLQKQACCPPTCEGRGSKHNGSISRLRRESHTTQEEEESSELVAVIVSIRREGSYDELFTMVEQKSEPGTHVNTYLVEDVDPDKLLELCSINFDEKRSCIEREWGKDAFNMLTDINSVDPDSVVFNWECCGGCGDHGFGNKKTPMPLFSFLLHKRSFMVMCSDFSLKALIHDWDEKVLGANPLRNVGTFGAQVILRFDPERLKGCEDSSQLQVLGELCHDSGRACVHAMASTIAFTVDRSVTPQSHLDRSTGWTELDVLTFATELDGKRPEEFTKNKTELLAIDRYSALAGHCLFRFPSNGRLLVSCPHWIELSKLDVSKGALFQVAQERYGAKASMEMQEEYNSISNELEREEYVQKKSRMFVQQSAPSRYSKRKG
;
A
#
# COMPACT_ATOMS: atom_id res chain seq x y z
N SER A 1 -25.41 45.73 -32.38
CA SER A 1 -26.14 44.89 -31.41
C SER A 1 -25.46 43.53 -31.36
N HIS A 2 -24.43 43.40 -30.51
CA HIS A 2 -23.68 42.16 -30.36
C HIS A 2 -24.39 41.25 -29.35
N TYR A 3 -24.86 40.09 -29.82
CA TYR A 3 -25.33 39.00 -28.96
C TYR A 3 -24.15 38.06 -28.70
N SER A 4 -23.63 38.11 -27.48
CA SER A 4 -22.65 37.16 -26.95
C SER A 4 -23.38 35.91 -26.45
N TYR A 5 -23.11 34.77 -27.09
CA TYR A 5 -23.57 33.46 -26.69
C TYR A 5 -22.69 32.96 -25.53
N HIS A 6 -23.25 32.84 -24.33
CA HIS A 6 -22.60 32.13 -23.22
C HIS A 6 -23.16 30.69 -23.16
N PRO A 7 -22.31 29.65 -23.12
CA PRO A 7 -22.77 28.29 -22.89
C PRO A 7 -23.14 28.09 -21.41
N PRO A 8 -24.06 27.16 -21.09
CA PRO A 8 -24.50 26.94 -19.72
C PRO A 8 -23.43 26.24 -18.89
N VAL A 9 -23.31 26.71 -17.65
CA VAL A 9 -22.50 26.13 -16.59
C VAL A 9 -23.03 24.72 -16.30
N LEU A 10 -22.17 23.71 -16.48
CA LEU A 10 -22.43 22.34 -16.03
C LEU A 10 -22.40 22.32 -14.50
N GLU A 11 -23.56 22.08 -13.88
CA GLU A 11 -23.67 21.70 -12.48
C GLU A 11 -23.08 20.29 -12.29
N PHE A 12 -22.02 20.20 -11.50
CA PHE A 12 -21.45 18.92 -11.04
C PHE A 12 -22.38 18.31 -9.97
N ILE A 13 -23.08 17.25 -10.35
CA ILE A 13 -23.85 16.41 -9.44
C ILE A 13 -22.89 15.46 -8.71
N ILE A 14 -22.68 15.70 -7.42
CA ILE A 14 -21.99 14.76 -6.52
C ILE A 14 -22.95 13.60 -6.24
N TYR A 15 -22.61 12.40 -6.71
CA TYR A 15 -23.33 11.17 -6.41
C TYR A 15 -22.95 10.66 -5.00
N ALA A 16 -23.66 11.15 -3.99
CA ALA A 16 -23.70 10.47 -2.68
C ALA A 16 -24.73 9.33 -2.76
N ARG A 17 -24.28 8.10 -3.08
CA ARG A 17 -25.15 6.90 -2.96
C ARG A 17 -25.42 6.62 -1.48
N SER A 18 -26.57 7.10 -1.01
CA SER A 18 -27.18 6.72 0.27
C SER A 18 -27.77 5.30 0.12
N ILE A 19 -27.17 4.33 0.81
CA ILE A 19 -27.78 3.01 1.01
C ILE A 19 -28.92 3.19 2.02
N ARG A 20 -30.16 3.27 1.51
CA ARG A 20 -31.37 3.11 2.34
C ARG A 20 -31.70 1.62 2.42
N SER A 21 -31.69 1.08 3.63
CA SER A 21 -32.17 -0.25 3.95
C SER A 21 -33.69 -0.32 3.76
N LEU A 22 -34.15 -1.25 2.93
CA LEU A 22 -35.55 -1.68 2.88
C LEU A 22 -35.72 -2.83 3.86
N SER A 23 -36.33 -2.56 5.01
CA SER A 23 -36.80 -3.59 5.94
C SER A 23 -38.15 -4.13 5.46
N HIS A 24 -38.14 -5.34 4.89
CA HIS A 24 -39.37 -6.12 4.76
C HIS A 24 -39.56 -7.02 5.98
N ALA A 25 -40.67 -6.76 6.66
CA ALA A 25 -41.18 -7.56 7.76
C ALA A 25 -41.73 -8.90 7.25
N HIS A 26 -41.29 -10.00 7.86
CA HIS A 26 -42.05 -11.24 7.89
C HIS A 26 -42.23 -11.71 9.32
N HIS A 27 -43.48 -11.73 9.76
CA HIS A 27 -43.97 -12.50 10.90
C HIS A 27 -44.00 -13.99 10.54
N ASN A 28 -43.49 -14.84 11.44
CA ASN A 28 -44.24 -16.02 11.91
C ASN A 28 -43.67 -16.54 13.26
N PRO A 29 -44.49 -17.25 14.07
CA PRO A 29 -44.31 -17.37 15.51
C PRO A 29 -43.83 -18.77 15.97
N LEU A 30 -43.40 -18.83 17.26
CA LEU A 30 -43.50 -19.93 18.26
C LEU A 30 -43.25 -21.39 17.77
N GLN A 31 -42.45 -22.26 18.41
CA GLN A 31 -42.33 -22.55 19.84
C GLN A 31 -41.28 -23.67 20.06
N LYS A 32 -40.61 -23.61 21.22
CA LYS A 32 -40.13 -24.72 22.08
C LYS A 32 -39.57 -26.00 21.42
N LEU A 33 -38.29 -26.25 21.65
CA LEU A 33 -37.79 -27.59 22.03
C LEU A 33 -36.58 -27.47 22.96
N GLN A 34 -36.56 -28.41 23.89
CA GLN A 34 -35.82 -28.40 25.15
C GLN A 34 -34.33 -28.69 24.99
N SER A 35 -33.59 -28.18 25.97
CA SER A 35 -32.30 -28.63 26.51
C SER A 35 -31.68 -29.89 25.87
N ASN A 36 -30.52 -29.70 25.23
CA ASN A 36 -29.44 -30.67 25.30
C ASN A 36 -28.12 -29.95 25.53
N ARG A 37 -27.60 -30.18 26.73
CA ARG A 37 -26.33 -29.69 27.28
C ARG A 37 -25.22 -30.55 26.66
N MET A 38 -24.65 -30.14 25.53
CA MET A 38 -23.42 -30.75 25.02
C MET A 38 -22.20 -30.05 25.62
N GLN A 39 -21.35 -30.88 26.20
CA GLN A 39 -20.08 -30.54 26.81
C GLN A 39 -19.13 -29.97 25.75
N SER A 40 -18.39 -28.94 26.15
CA SER A 40 -17.33 -28.29 25.37
C SER A 40 -16.26 -29.30 24.93
N PRO A 41 -15.82 -29.32 23.66
CA PRO A 41 -14.60 -30.01 23.30
C PRO A 41 -13.41 -29.23 23.88
N THR A 42 -12.60 -29.94 24.66
CA THR A 42 -11.26 -29.57 25.11
C THR A 42 -10.45 -28.88 24.02
N GLN A 43 -10.02 -27.65 24.30
CA GLN A 43 -9.00 -26.93 23.55
C GLN A 43 -7.71 -27.75 23.52
N LYS A 44 -7.38 -28.34 22.37
CA LYS A 44 -6.01 -28.80 22.10
C LYS A 44 -5.13 -27.57 21.92
N LYS A 45 -4.22 -27.34 22.87
CA LYS A 45 -3.08 -26.43 22.71
C LYS A 45 -2.25 -26.91 21.52
N ILE A 46 -2.27 -26.14 20.44
CA ILE A 46 -1.32 -26.27 19.35
C ILE A 46 -0.02 -25.62 19.83
N ASN A 47 1.04 -26.40 19.92
CA ASN A 47 2.38 -25.97 20.33
C ASN A 47 3.09 -25.41 19.09
N ILE A 48 3.17 -24.09 18.96
CA ILE A 48 3.77 -23.37 17.82
C ILE A 48 5.28 -23.14 18.05
N ASN A 49 5.98 -24.17 18.55
CA ASN A 49 7.44 -24.12 18.72
C ASN A 49 8.10 -25.15 17.81
N ALA A 50 8.18 -24.84 16.51
CA ALA A 50 9.13 -25.45 15.57
C ALA A 50 9.16 -24.67 14.24
N ILE A 51 9.50 -23.38 14.29
CA ILE A 51 10.12 -22.69 13.15
C ILE A 51 11.55 -22.39 13.58
N PRO A 52 12.57 -23.07 13.05
CA PRO A 52 13.95 -22.73 13.37
C PRO A 52 14.34 -21.48 12.60
N GLY A 53 14.60 -20.38 13.34
CA GLY A 53 15.42 -19.27 12.86
C GLY A 53 14.67 -18.02 12.42
N LEU A 54 14.15 -17.24 13.37
CA LEU A 54 14.05 -15.77 13.28
C LEU A 54 13.68 -15.20 14.65
N GLN A 55 14.63 -15.25 15.58
CA GLN A 55 14.62 -14.41 16.78
C GLN A 55 15.84 -13.48 16.68
N LYS A 56 15.63 -12.28 16.14
CA LYS A 56 16.52 -11.14 16.35
C LYS A 56 15.76 -10.09 17.14
N GLN A 57 15.81 -10.22 18.46
CA GLN A 57 15.43 -9.17 19.38
C GLN A 57 16.69 -8.32 19.61
N ALA A 58 16.80 -7.19 18.92
CA ALA A 58 17.87 -6.22 19.14
C ALA A 58 17.33 -5.06 19.98
N CYS A 59 17.59 -5.10 21.29
CA CYS A 59 17.66 -3.89 22.10
C CYS A 59 19.01 -3.22 21.79
N CYS A 60 19.02 -2.17 20.97
CA CYS A 60 20.22 -1.35 20.78
C CYS A 60 20.22 -0.18 21.78
N PRO A 61 21.26 -0.02 22.61
CA PRO A 61 21.51 1.23 23.32
C PRO A 61 22.12 2.29 22.37
N PRO A 62 21.93 3.59 22.62
CA PRO A 62 22.39 4.64 21.72
C PRO A 62 23.85 5.01 22.05
N THR A 63 24.81 4.57 21.23
CA THR A 63 26.14 5.21 21.19
C THR A 63 26.74 5.05 19.80
N CYS A 64 26.68 6.10 18.98
CA CYS A 64 27.54 6.28 17.82
C CYS A 64 27.86 7.77 17.65
N GLU A 65 28.86 8.26 18.39
CA GLU A 65 29.62 9.44 17.99
C GLU A 65 30.71 9.00 17.00
N GLY A 66 30.44 9.18 15.71
CA GLY A 66 31.31 8.75 14.61
C GLY A 66 31.72 9.92 13.71
N ARG A 67 33.04 10.07 13.57
CA ARG A 67 33.80 11.11 12.86
C ARG A 67 33.25 11.48 11.47
N GLY A 68 33.14 12.79 11.22
CA GLY A 68 32.66 13.36 9.97
C GLY A 68 33.62 13.18 8.79
N SER A 69 33.23 12.35 7.83
CA SER A 69 33.68 12.45 6.45
C SER A 69 32.82 13.50 5.75
N LYS A 70 33.43 14.59 5.27
CA LYS A 70 32.77 15.61 4.45
C LYS A 70 32.60 15.08 3.02
N HIS A 71 31.69 14.14 2.82
CA HIS A 71 31.17 13.89 1.47
C HIS A 71 30.16 15.00 1.14
N ASN A 72 30.57 15.93 0.29
CA ASN A 72 29.70 16.97 -0.24
C ASN A 72 28.61 16.31 -1.11
N GLY A 73 27.43 16.08 -0.52
CA GLY A 73 26.15 16.05 -1.24
C GLY A 73 25.83 14.83 -2.12
N SER A 74 26.64 13.77 -2.16
CA SER A 74 26.31 12.56 -2.91
C SER A 74 25.25 11.73 -2.18
N ILE A 75 24.19 11.33 -2.90
CA ILE A 75 23.26 10.27 -2.51
C ILE A 75 24.08 8.97 -2.45
N SER A 76 24.70 8.74 -1.30
CA SER A 76 25.72 7.69 -1.15
C SER A 76 25.13 6.27 -1.05
N ARG A 77 23.80 6.13 -1.07
CA ARG A 77 23.09 4.86 -0.93
C ARG A 77 21.79 4.81 -1.75
N LEU A 78 21.88 5.23 -3.01
CA LEU A 78 20.88 4.84 -4.00
C LEU A 78 21.45 3.65 -4.77
N ARG A 79 20.68 2.56 -4.83
CA ARG A 79 21.04 1.36 -5.59
C ARG A 79 19.81 0.75 -6.25
N ARG A 80 20.03 0.08 -7.38
CA ARG A 80 19.01 -0.77 -8.00
C ARG A 80 18.98 -2.12 -7.29
N GLU A 81 17.79 -2.59 -6.92
CA GLU A 81 17.59 -3.96 -6.43
C GLU A 81 17.30 -4.86 -7.63
N SER A 82 18.28 -5.67 -8.05
CA SER A 82 18.15 -6.58 -9.17
C SER A 82 17.72 -7.96 -8.70
N HIS A 83 16.46 -8.32 -8.98
CA HIS A 83 15.97 -9.70 -8.85
C HIS A 83 15.91 -10.42 -10.20
N THR A 84 15.90 -9.65 -11.29
CA THR A 84 15.81 -10.12 -12.67
C THR A 84 17.19 -10.25 -13.29
N THR A 85 17.39 -11.24 -14.16
CA THR A 85 18.64 -11.36 -14.91
C THR A 85 18.74 -10.27 -15.98
N GLN A 86 19.96 -9.85 -16.33
CA GLN A 86 20.15 -8.85 -17.39
C GLN A 86 19.52 -9.28 -18.73
N GLU A 87 19.57 -10.58 -19.05
CA GLU A 87 18.97 -11.13 -20.28
C GLU A 87 17.43 -11.01 -20.27
N GLU A 88 16.79 -11.28 -19.13
CA GLU A 88 15.34 -11.09 -18.96
C GLU A 88 14.97 -9.61 -19.02
N GLU A 89 15.75 -8.72 -18.43
CA GLU A 89 15.51 -7.26 -18.51
C GLU A 89 15.61 -6.74 -19.95
N GLU A 90 16.62 -7.18 -20.71
CA GLU A 90 16.82 -6.78 -22.10
C GLU A 90 15.72 -7.33 -23.03
N SER A 91 15.08 -8.44 -22.64
CA SER A 91 14.02 -9.09 -23.42
C SER A 91 12.60 -8.76 -22.94
N SER A 92 12.45 -7.99 -21.85
CA SER A 92 11.15 -7.63 -21.28
C SER A 92 10.95 -6.12 -21.19
N GLU A 93 9.70 -5.70 -21.25
CA GLU A 93 9.32 -4.28 -21.21
C GLU A 93 9.12 -3.79 -19.77
N LEU A 94 9.75 -2.67 -19.41
CA LEU A 94 9.54 -2.03 -18.12
C LEU A 94 8.12 -1.44 -18.02
N VAL A 95 7.34 -1.85 -17.02
CA VAL A 95 5.94 -1.40 -16.85
C VAL A 95 5.66 -0.66 -15.54
N ALA A 96 6.57 -0.69 -14.57
CA ALA A 96 6.49 0.09 -13.34
C ALA A 96 7.85 0.28 -12.68
N VAL A 97 7.95 1.33 -11.86
CA VAL A 97 9.15 1.64 -11.08
C VAL A 97 8.77 1.93 -9.63
N ILE A 98 9.46 1.27 -8.70
CA ILE A 98 9.28 1.46 -7.26
C ILE A 98 10.57 2.06 -6.71
N VAL A 99 10.46 3.19 -6.02
CA VAL A 99 11.55 3.83 -5.30
C VAL A 99 11.25 3.72 -3.81
N SER A 100 11.87 2.73 -3.16
CA SER A 100 11.81 2.51 -1.72
C SER A 100 12.75 3.48 -1.01
N ILE A 101 12.23 4.26 -0.08
CA ILE A 101 12.98 5.25 0.70
C ILE A 101 12.95 4.85 2.16
N ARG A 102 14.12 4.72 2.77
CA ARG A 102 14.25 4.46 4.20
C ARG A 102 15.38 5.24 4.82
N ARG A 103 15.31 5.35 6.13
CA ARG A 103 16.40 5.82 6.96
C ARG A 103 16.63 4.81 8.07
N GLU A 104 17.90 4.43 8.24
CA GLU A 104 18.31 3.34 9.11
C GLU A 104 17.67 2.00 8.68
N GLY A 105 17.47 1.07 9.61
CA GLY A 105 16.80 -0.20 9.33
C GLY A 105 15.33 -0.01 8.97
N SER A 106 14.85 -0.80 8.02
CA SER A 106 13.44 -0.87 7.66
C SER A 106 12.76 -2.06 8.35
N TYR A 107 11.50 -1.86 8.70
CA TYR A 107 10.56 -2.85 9.19
C TYR A 107 9.64 -3.35 8.07
N ASP A 108 9.71 -2.74 6.88
CA ASP A 108 8.90 -3.08 5.70
C ASP A 108 9.79 -3.11 4.45
N GLU A 109 10.59 -4.16 4.34
CA GLU A 109 11.50 -4.39 3.20
C GLU A 109 10.80 -5.10 2.03
N LEU A 110 9.47 -4.98 1.89
CA LEU A 110 8.69 -5.74 0.91
C LEU A 110 9.29 -5.66 -0.49
N PHE A 111 9.44 -4.44 -1.01
CA PHE A 111 9.83 -4.25 -2.41
C PHE A 111 11.30 -4.55 -2.67
N THR A 112 12.14 -4.50 -1.63
CA THR A 112 13.57 -4.81 -1.76
C THR A 112 13.87 -6.29 -1.55
N MET A 113 13.11 -7.00 -0.71
CA MET A 113 13.28 -8.43 -0.46
C MET A 113 12.43 -9.34 -1.36
N VAL A 114 11.28 -8.87 -1.83
CA VAL A 114 10.37 -9.66 -2.66
C VAL A 114 10.44 -9.12 -4.09
N GLU A 115 10.85 -9.99 -5.02
CA GLU A 115 10.84 -9.70 -6.45
C GLU A 115 9.45 -9.24 -6.91
N GLN A 116 9.39 -8.11 -7.60
CA GLN A 116 8.16 -7.54 -8.12
C GLN A 116 7.90 -8.09 -9.53
N LYS A 117 6.78 -8.79 -9.69
CA LYS A 117 6.38 -9.49 -10.91
C LYS A 117 5.19 -8.82 -11.58
N SER A 118 5.25 -8.78 -12.90
CA SER A 118 4.18 -8.34 -13.79
C SER A 118 3.84 -9.43 -14.81
N GLU A 119 3.05 -9.09 -15.82
CA GLU A 119 2.63 -10.02 -16.87
C GLU A 119 3.83 -10.53 -17.71
N PRO A 120 3.73 -11.70 -18.36
CA PRO A 120 4.81 -12.24 -19.20
C PRO A 120 5.33 -11.24 -20.24
N GLY A 121 6.65 -11.15 -20.35
CA GLY A 121 7.32 -10.19 -21.25
C GLY A 121 7.42 -8.77 -20.71
N THR A 122 7.08 -8.55 -19.43
CA THR A 122 7.23 -7.26 -18.76
C THR A 122 7.99 -7.41 -17.43
N HIS A 123 8.53 -6.32 -16.90
CA HIS A 123 9.21 -6.30 -15.60
C HIS A 123 8.96 -5.00 -14.82
N VAL A 124 9.28 -5.05 -13.52
CA VAL A 124 9.21 -3.92 -12.58
C VAL A 124 10.60 -3.67 -12.00
N ASN A 125 11.07 -2.43 -12.04
CA ASN A 125 12.35 -2.07 -11.42
C ASN A 125 12.14 -1.49 -10.03
N THR A 126 12.95 -1.96 -9.09
CA THR A 126 12.97 -1.43 -7.72
C THR A 126 14.31 -0.77 -7.42
N TYR A 127 14.24 0.40 -6.82
CA TYR A 127 15.37 1.18 -6.34
C TYR A 127 15.24 1.39 -4.84
N LEU A 128 16.35 1.26 -4.13
CA LEU A 128 16.44 1.57 -2.71
C LEU A 128 17.24 2.86 -2.53
N VAL A 129 16.69 3.78 -1.74
CA VAL A 129 17.29 5.06 -1.35
C VAL A 129 17.42 5.09 0.18
N GLU A 130 18.63 4.94 0.70
CA GLU A 130 18.89 4.89 2.15
C GLU A 130 19.53 6.16 2.68
N ASP A 131 19.06 6.68 3.82
CA ASP A 131 19.69 7.78 4.57
C ASP A 131 19.91 9.07 3.76
N VAL A 132 19.01 9.36 2.82
CA VAL A 132 19.13 10.52 1.92
C VAL A 132 18.37 11.74 2.44
N ASP A 133 19.00 12.92 2.34
CA ASP A 133 18.35 14.21 2.56
C ASP A 133 17.22 14.39 1.51
N PRO A 134 15.95 14.57 1.91
CA PRO A 134 14.85 14.78 0.98
C PRO A 134 15.09 15.91 -0.03
N ASP A 135 15.85 16.95 0.34
CA ASP A 135 16.19 18.04 -0.58
C ASP A 135 17.12 17.56 -1.71
N LYS A 136 18.02 16.61 -1.42
CA LYS A 136 18.92 16.03 -2.42
C LYS A 136 18.19 15.11 -3.37
N LEU A 137 17.24 14.33 -2.86
CA LEU A 137 16.37 13.54 -3.73
C LEU A 137 15.45 14.44 -4.58
N LEU A 138 14.94 15.54 -4.01
CA LEU A 138 14.21 16.55 -4.77
C LEU A 138 15.07 17.18 -5.86
N GLU A 139 16.31 17.56 -5.55
CA GLU A 139 17.27 18.07 -6.52
C GLU A 139 17.44 17.09 -7.68
N LEU A 140 17.70 15.81 -7.39
CA LEU A 140 17.83 14.75 -8.40
C LEU A 140 16.56 14.60 -9.25
N CYS A 141 15.38 14.44 -8.62
CA CYS A 141 14.11 14.24 -9.31
C CYS A 141 13.66 15.47 -10.13
N SER A 142 14.17 16.66 -9.80
CA SER A 142 13.87 17.91 -10.50
C SER A 142 14.81 18.19 -11.68
N ILE A 143 15.83 17.36 -11.90
CA ILE A 143 16.71 17.51 -13.04
C ILE A 143 15.92 17.30 -14.34
N ASN A 144 16.10 18.24 -15.28
CA ASN A 144 15.68 18.03 -16.67
C ASN A 144 16.53 16.91 -17.27
N PHE A 145 15.94 15.71 -17.34
CA PHE A 145 16.64 14.48 -17.70
C PHE A 145 17.24 14.54 -19.10
N ASP A 146 16.52 15.11 -20.07
CA ASP A 146 16.96 15.18 -21.46
C ASP A 146 18.16 16.12 -21.64
N GLU A 147 18.17 17.23 -20.92
CA GLU A 147 19.25 18.23 -21.02
C GLU A 147 20.52 17.84 -20.25
N LYS A 148 20.37 17.09 -19.15
CA LYS A 148 21.46 16.85 -18.18
C LYS A 148 21.84 15.38 -18.04
N ARG A 149 21.47 14.54 -18.99
CA ARG A 149 21.73 13.10 -18.99
C ARG A 149 23.18 12.73 -18.61
N SER A 150 24.17 13.36 -19.25
CA SER A 150 25.59 13.10 -18.99
C SER A 150 26.11 13.63 -17.64
N CYS A 151 25.44 14.65 -17.08
CA CYS A 151 25.79 15.19 -15.76
C CYS A 151 25.27 14.30 -14.63
N ILE A 152 24.09 13.69 -14.80
CA ILE A 152 23.48 12.84 -13.77
C ILE A 152 24.40 11.67 -13.42
N GLU A 153 24.84 10.88 -14.40
CA GLU A 153 25.69 9.72 -14.14
C GLU A 153 27.02 10.12 -13.48
N ARG A 154 27.60 11.23 -13.92
CA ARG A 154 28.87 11.75 -13.36
C ARG A 154 28.73 12.24 -11.92
N GLU A 155 27.64 12.95 -11.60
CA GLU A 155 27.47 13.66 -10.33
C GLU A 155 26.73 12.82 -9.27
N TRP A 156 25.81 11.96 -9.70
CA TRP A 156 24.93 11.16 -8.84
C TRP A 156 25.17 9.65 -8.97
N GLY A 157 25.95 9.21 -9.96
CA GLY A 157 26.28 7.80 -10.17
C GLY A 157 25.32 7.08 -11.12
N LYS A 158 25.72 5.86 -11.50
CA LYS A 158 25.02 5.02 -12.48
C LYS A 158 23.61 4.65 -12.03
N ASP A 159 23.41 4.32 -10.76
CA ASP A 159 22.08 3.90 -10.29
C ASP A 159 21.08 5.07 -10.26
N ALA A 160 21.53 6.28 -9.91
CA ALA A 160 20.68 7.46 -9.98
C ALA A 160 20.29 7.79 -11.43
N PHE A 161 21.23 7.62 -12.36
CA PHE A 161 20.97 7.72 -13.79
C PHE A 161 19.97 6.67 -14.28
N ASN A 162 20.13 5.41 -13.88
CA ASN A 162 19.22 4.32 -14.24
C ASN A 162 17.82 4.58 -13.68
N MET A 163 17.71 4.95 -12.39
CA MET A 163 16.43 5.30 -11.77
C MET A 163 15.73 6.42 -12.53
N LEU A 164 16.44 7.51 -12.86
CA LEU A 164 15.84 8.59 -13.63
C LEU A 164 15.50 8.16 -15.07
N THR A 165 16.28 7.29 -15.70
CA THR A 165 15.94 6.73 -17.02
C THR A 165 14.61 5.96 -16.95
N ASP A 166 14.48 5.09 -15.96
CA ASP A 166 13.35 4.20 -15.79
C ASP A 166 12.06 4.94 -15.42
N ILE A 167 12.09 5.87 -14.46
CA ILE A 167 10.89 6.64 -14.10
C ILE A 167 10.38 7.53 -15.25
N ASN A 168 11.25 7.87 -16.22
CA ASN A 168 10.87 8.67 -17.38
C ASN A 168 10.45 7.80 -18.58
N SER A 169 10.71 6.49 -18.55
CA SER A 169 10.32 5.56 -19.63
C SER A 169 8.95 4.92 -19.42
N VAL A 170 8.40 4.98 -18.20
CA VAL A 170 7.03 4.51 -17.88
C VAL A 170 6.05 5.68 -17.73
N ASP A 171 4.75 5.38 -17.70
CA ASP A 171 3.74 6.39 -17.38
C ASP A 171 3.86 6.84 -15.91
N PRO A 172 3.51 8.10 -15.59
CA PRO A 172 3.55 8.60 -14.21
C PRO A 172 2.73 7.77 -13.22
N ASP A 173 1.64 7.16 -13.70
CA ASP A 173 0.79 6.33 -12.86
C ASP A 173 1.39 4.96 -12.52
N SER A 174 2.52 4.62 -13.14
CA SER A 174 3.30 3.41 -12.88
C SER A 174 4.50 3.64 -11.92
N VAL A 175 4.71 4.86 -11.44
CA VAL A 175 5.84 5.22 -10.55
C VAL A 175 5.38 5.41 -9.12
N VAL A 176 6.02 4.72 -8.17
CA VAL A 176 5.76 4.86 -6.73
C VAL A 176 7.04 5.23 -5.98
N PHE A 177 6.91 6.22 -5.10
CA PHE A 177 7.89 6.52 -4.06
C PHE A 177 7.34 6.02 -2.72
N ASN A 178 7.85 4.89 -2.24
CA ASN A 178 7.43 4.24 -1.00
C ASN A 178 8.30 4.71 0.16
N TRP A 179 7.74 5.50 1.09
CA TRP A 179 8.39 5.77 2.37
C TRP A 179 8.19 4.57 3.30
N GLU A 180 9.22 3.75 3.42
CA GLU A 180 9.18 2.55 4.26
C GLU A 180 8.98 2.91 5.73
N CYS A 181 8.35 1.98 6.44
CA CYS A 181 8.31 1.97 7.89
C CYS A 181 9.73 1.67 8.41
N CYS A 182 10.41 2.67 8.97
CA CYS A 182 11.82 2.57 9.35
C CYS A 182 12.11 3.35 10.62
N GLY A 183 13.33 3.24 11.17
CA GLY A 183 13.74 3.99 12.37
C GLY A 183 13.68 5.51 12.21
N GLY A 184 13.67 6.02 10.98
CA GLY A 184 13.59 7.45 10.67
C GLY A 184 12.18 8.05 10.59
N CYS A 185 11.11 7.32 10.86
CA CYS A 185 9.74 7.83 10.87
C CYS A 185 8.94 7.28 12.06
N GLY A 186 7.95 8.04 12.54
CA GLY A 186 7.08 7.60 13.63
C GLY A 186 6.18 8.70 14.18
N ASP A 187 5.85 8.62 15.47
CA ASP A 187 4.93 9.53 16.16
C ASP A 187 5.45 10.98 16.27
N HIS A 188 6.71 11.23 15.91
CA HIS A 188 7.38 12.54 15.96
C HIS A 188 7.71 13.11 14.58
N GLY A 189 7.01 12.65 13.54
CA GLY A 189 7.26 13.08 12.18
C GLY A 189 8.35 12.26 11.47
N PHE A 190 8.81 12.79 10.35
CA PHE A 190 9.95 12.26 9.63
C PHE A 190 11.21 12.77 10.35
N GLY A 191 11.97 11.89 11.00
CA GLY A 191 13.10 12.20 11.90
C GLY A 191 14.30 12.91 11.24
N ASN A 192 14.14 13.42 10.03
CA ASN A 192 15.07 14.27 9.31
C ASN A 192 15.10 15.68 9.91
N LYS A 193 16.24 16.36 9.79
CA LYS A 193 16.34 17.80 10.09
C LYS A 193 15.44 18.65 9.18
N LYS A 194 14.98 18.07 8.07
CA LYS A 194 14.15 18.70 7.05
C LYS A 194 12.98 17.79 6.70
N THR A 195 11.81 18.38 6.60
CA THR A 195 10.58 17.69 6.21
C THR A 195 10.66 17.24 4.74
N PRO A 196 10.11 16.06 4.37
CA PRO A 196 10.02 15.63 2.98
C PRO A 196 8.88 16.33 2.19
N MET A 197 8.11 17.23 2.80
CA MET A 197 6.95 17.87 2.14
C MET A 197 7.27 18.59 0.82
N PRO A 198 8.41 19.30 0.65
CA PRO A 198 8.78 19.86 -0.66
C PRO A 198 8.95 18.78 -1.75
N LEU A 199 9.53 17.63 -1.39
CA LEU A 199 9.65 16.49 -2.28
C LEU A 199 8.27 15.88 -2.57
N PHE A 200 7.41 15.69 -1.57
CA PHE A 200 6.05 15.20 -1.78
C PHE A 200 5.28 16.12 -2.75
N SER A 201 5.38 17.43 -2.55
CA SER A 201 4.77 18.43 -3.42
C SER A 201 5.22 18.26 -4.87
N PHE A 202 6.52 18.07 -5.10
CA PHE A 202 7.06 17.84 -6.43
C PHE A 202 6.57 16.51 -7.05
N LEU A 203 6.66 15.40 -6.30
CA LEU A 203 6.25 14.08 -6.78
C LEU A 203 4.76 14.03 -7.11
N LEU A 204 3.91 14.55 -6.22
CA LEU A 204 2.46 14.53 -6.39
C LEU A 204 2.01 15.55 -7.46
N HIS A 205 2.43 16.81 -7.35
CA HIS A 205 1.84 17.91 -8.14
C HIS A 205 2.56 18.20 -9.44
N LYS A 206 3.87 17.93 -9.53
CA LYS A 206 4.68 18.21 -10.73
C LYS A 206 4.96 16.96 -11.56
N ARG A 207 5.11 15.81 -10.91
CA ARG A 207 5.41 14.54 -11.60
C ARG A 207 4.20 13.63 -11.74
N SER A 208 3.11 13.88 -11.00
CA SER A 208 1.92 13.02 -11.00
C SER A 208 2.20 11.57 -10.60
N PHE A 209 3.22 11.38 -9.76
CA PHE A 209 3.60 10.06 -9.24
C PHE A 209 2.75 9.67 -8.03
N MET A 210 2.89 8.42 -7.60
CA MET A 210 2.36 7.97 -6.32
C MET A 210 3.40 8.13 -5.21
N VAL A 211 2.96 8.60 -4.04
CA VAL A 211 3.68 8.49 -2.77
C VAL A 211 2.96 7.46 -1.90
N MET A 212 3.69 6.57 -1.25
CA MET A 212 3.13 5.57 -0.34
C MET A 212 3.71 5.75 1.07
N CYS A 213 2.85 5.68 2.09
CA CYS A 213 3.24 5.72 3.49
C CYS A 213 2.44 4.68 4.30
N SER A 214 3.14 3.83 5.05
CA SER A 214 2.56 2.73 5.80
C SER A 214 3.06 2.75 7.25
N ASP A 215 2.17 2.42 8.19
CA ASP A 215 2.46 2.33 9.62
C ASP A 215 3.26 3.53 10.19
N PHE A 216 4.56 3.39 10.45
CA PHE A 216 5.37 4.47 11.05
C PHE A 216 5.58 5.65 10.11
N SER A 217 5.68 5.43 8.79
CA SER A 217 5.72 6.55 7.84
C SER A 217 4.36 7.24 7.71
N LEU A 218 3.27 6.52 7.96
CA LEU A 218 1.94 7.13 8.09
C LEU A 218 1.81 7.96 9.37
N LYS A 219 2.31 7.49 10.51
CA LYS A 219 2.38 8.31 11.74
C LYS A 219 3.15 9.60 11.51
N ALA A 220 4.30 9.49 10.85
CA ALA A 220 5.13 10.64 10.49
C ALA A 220 4.39 11.62 9.58
N LEU A 221 3.71 11.10 8.56
CA LEU A 221 2.90 11.88 7.64
C LEU A 221 1.76 12.62 8.33
N ILE A 222 1.06 11.97 9.26
CA ILE A 222 -0.03 12.62 10.03
C ILE A 222 0.53 13.76 10.88
N HIS A 223 1.70 13.55 11.51
CA HIS A 223 2.35 14.56 12.35
C HIS A 223 2.86 15.76 11.53
N ASP A 224 3.57 15.50 10.43
CA ASP A 224 4.20 16.52 9.58
C ASP A 224 3.31 16.97 8.41
N TRP A 225 2.00 16.75 8.52
CA TRP A 225 1.05 17.06 7.46
C TRP A 225 1.08 18.55 7.12
N ASP A 226 1.49 18.90 5.90
CA ASP A 226 1.48 20.27 5.40
C ASP A 226 0.21 20.53 4.59
N GLU A 227 -0.71 21.31 5.15
CA GLU A 227 -1.97 21.63 4.49
C GLU A 227 -1.78 22.37 3.16
N LYS A 228 -0.70 23.14 2.97
CA LYS A 228 -0.45 23.85 1.70
C LYS A 228 -0.09 22.90 0.56
N VAL A 229 0.49 21.75 0.91
CA VAL A 229 0.92 20.72 -0.04
C VAL A 229 -0.20 19.69 -0.23
N LEU A 230 -0.69 19.15 0.87
CA LEU A 230 -1.57 17.97 0.85
C LEU A 230 -3.04 18.33 0.99
N GLY A 231 -3.42 19.55 1.36
CA GLY A 231 -4.80 19.91 1.65
C GLY A 231 -5.15 19.73 3.12
N ALA A 232 -6.40 19.96 3.51
CA ALA A 232 -6.82 19.73 4.90
C ALA A 232 -6.62 18.26 5.29
N ASN A 233 -6.13 17.97 6.49
CA ASN A 233 -5.82 16.59 6.92
C ASN A 233 -7.07 15.85 7.42
N PRO A 234 -7.58 14.83 6.71
CA PRO A 234 -8.69 14.02 7.22
C PRO A 234 -8.21 12.85 8.07
N LEU A 235 -6.91 12.55 8.13
CA LEU A 235 -6.39 11.38 8.83
C LEU A 235 -6.28 11.65 10.34
N ARG A 236 -6.73 10.68 11.14
CA ARG A 236 -6.62 10.71 12.61
C ARG A 236 -5.99 9.42 13.10
N ASN A 237 -4.88 9.53 13.83
CA ASN A 237 -4.35 8.43 14.63
C ASN A 237 -5.25 8.26 15.87
N VAL A 238 -5.90 7.10 15.99
CA VAL A 238 -6.79 6.77 17.10
C VAL A 238 -6.17 5.76 18.08
N GLY A 239 -4.93 5.35 17.86
CA GLY A 239 -4.20 4.49 18.78
C GLY A 239 -3.20 3.60 18.05
N THR A 240 -2.73 2.59 18.76
CA THR A 240 -1.84 1.57 18.22
C THR A 240 -2.28 0.19 18.66
N PHE A 241 -1.89 -0.82 17.90
CA PHE A 241 -2.17 -2.22 18.19
C PHE A 241 -0.97 -3.09 17.81
N GLY A 242 -1.11 -4.41 17.95
CA GLY A 242 -0.15 -5.38 17.47
C GLY A 242 -0.81 -6.72 17.17
N ALA A 243 0.00 -7.75 16.97
CA ALA A 243 -0.38 -9.13 16.67
C ALA A 243 -1.11 -9.33 15.32
N GLN A 244 -2.32 -8.81 15.13
CA GLN A 244 -3.05 -9.02 13.88
C GLN A 244 -4.07 -7.91 13.58
N VAL A 245 -4.37 -7.73 12.30
CA VAL A 245 -5.53 -6.97 11.82
C VAL A 245 -6.34 -7.81 10.84
N ILE A 246 -7.67 -7.77 10.99
CA ILE A 246 -8.61 -8.33 10.02
C ILE A 246 -9.13 -7.21 9.13
N LEU A 247 -8.69 -7.23 7.87
CA LEU A 247 -9.15 -6.34 6.83
C LEU A 247 -10.40 -6.90 6.16
N ARG A 248 -11.37 -6.02 5.92
CA ARG A 248 -12.53 -6.24 5.06
C ARG A 248 -12.52 -5.26 3.90
N PHE A 249 -13.05 -5.65 2.76
CA PHE A 249 -13.15 -4.81 1.57
C PHE A 249 -14.22 -5.33 0.62
N ASP A 250 -14.63 -4.48 -0.32
CA ASP A 250 -15.44 -4.87 -1.47
C ASP A 250 -14.50 -5.46 -2.54
N PRO A 251 -14.59 -6.77 -2.84
CA PRO A 251 -13.68 -7.42 -3.79
C PRO A 251 -13.80 -6.87 -5.20
N GLU A 252 -15.01 -6.55 -5.66
CA GLU A 252 -15.24 -6.02 -7.01
C GLU A 252 -14.67 -4.62 -7.14
N ARG A 253 -14.80 -3.80 -6.08
CA ARG A 253 -14.17 -2.48 -6.05
C ARG A 253 -12.65 -2.59 -6.08
N LEU A 254 -12.05 -3.51 -5.32
CA LEU A 254 -10.60 -3.70 -5.34
C LEU A 254 -10.11 -4.27 -6.67
N LYS A 255 -10.82 -5.24 -7.25
CA LYS A 255 -10.55 -5.78 -8.59
C LYS A 255 -10.63 -4.71 -9.69
N GLY A 256 -11.46 -3.69 -9.50
CA GLY A 256 -11.54 -2.51 -10.36
C GLY A 256 -10.58 -1.38 -9.99
N CYS A 257 -9.67 -1.56 -9.02
CA CYS A 257 -8.75 -0.52 -8.59
C CYS A 257 -7.60 -0.36 -9.60
N GLU A 258 -7.76 0.59 -10.53
CA GLU A 258 -6.74 0.89 -11.54
C GLU A 258 -5.48 1.54 -10.96
N ASP A 259 -5.54 2.05 -9.74
CA ASP A 259 -4.44 2.76 -9.10
C ASP A 259 -3.39 1.85 -8.48
N SER A 260 -3.73 0.58 -8.20
CA SER A 260 -2.84 -0.35 -7.49
C SER A 260 -3.06 -1.80 -7.91
N SER A 261 -2.11 -2.34 -8.67
CA SER A 261 -2.11 -3.74 -9.11
C SER A 261 -2.11 -4.71 -7.92
N GLN A 262 -1.41 -4.34 -6.84
CA GLN A 262 -1.40 -5.08 -5.58
C GLN A 262 -2.79 -5.24 -4.94
N LEU A 263 -3.55 -4.15 -4.84
CA LEU A 263 -4.92 -4.19 -4.32
C LEU A 263 -5.86 -4.89 -5.32
N GLN A 264 -5.59 -4.77 -6.62
CA GLN A 264 -6.33 -5.47 -7.65
C GLN A 264 -6.27 -6.99 -7.48
N VAL A 265 -5.05 -7.52 -7.36
CA VAL A 265 -4.80 -8.95 -7.13
C VAL A 265 -5.44 -9.42 -5.83
N LEU A 266 -5.42 -8.60 -4.77
CA LEU A 266 -6.13 -8.90 -3.53
C LEU A 266 -7.65 -9.05 -3.74
N GLY A 267 -8.26 -8.15 -4.52
CA GLY A 267 -9.68 -8.21 -4.87
C GLY A 267 -10.03 -9.45 -5.69
N GLU A 268 -9.18 -9.81 -6.66
CA GLU A 268 -9.36 -11.00 -7.50
C GLU A 268 -9.28 -12.31 -6.69
N LEU A 269 -8.27 -12.42 -5.81
CA LEU A 269 -8.07 -13.60 -4.99
C LEU A 269 -9.19 -13.79 -3.95
N CYS A 270 -9.63 -12.71 -3.32
CA CYS A 270 -10.64 -12.73 -2.25
C CYS A 270 -12.06 -12.40 -2.75
N HIS A 271 -12.38 -12.73 -4.01
CA HIS A 271 -13.65 -12.37 -4.64
C HIS A 271 -14.90 -12.84 -3.88
N ASP A 272 -14.82 -13.96 -3.16
CA ASP A 272 -15.95 -14.52 -2.39
C ASP A 272 -16.20 -13.82 -1.04
N SER A 273 -15.14 -13.34 -0.38
CA SER A 273 -15.16 -13.06 1.06
C SER A 273 -14.80 -11.62 1.44
N GLY A 274 -14.03 -10.94 0.58
CA GLY A 274 -13.47 -9.62 0.84
C GLY A 274 -12.71 -9.54 2.15
N ARG A 275 -11.92 -10.57 2.50
CA ARG A 275 -11.27 -10.70 3.81
C ARG A 275 -9.80 -11.07 3.72
N ALA A 276 -8.97 -10.31 4.43
CA ALA A 276 -7.57 -10.60 4.65
C ALA A 276 -7.20 -10.49 6.14
N CYS A 277 -6.19 -11.25 6.56
CA CYS A 277 -5.58 -11.19 7.88
C CYS A 277 -4.10 -10.84 7.70
N VAL A 278 -3.65 -9.80 8.37
CA VAL A 278 -2.28 -9.31 8.30
C VAL A 278 -1.69 -9.34 9.70
N HIS A 279 -0.47 -9.86 9.84
CA HIS A 279 0.25 -9.73 11.09
C HIS A 279 0.57 -8.25 11.31
N ALA A 280 0.55 -7.82 12.57
CA ALA A 280 0.85 -6.44 12.92
C ALA A 280 1.96 -6.43 13.94
N MET A 281 3.00 -5.64 13.64
CA MET A 281 4.09 -5.42 14.57
C MET A 281 3.60 -4.67 15.80
N ALA A 282 4.39 -4.70 16.87
CA ALA A 282 4.09 -3.90 18.03
C ALA A 282 4.04 -2.41 17.65
N SER A 283 3.04 -1.70 18.17
CA SER A 283 2.83 -0.28 17.95
C SER A 283 2.37 0.11 16.54
N THR A 284 1.88 -0.85 15.74
CA THR A 284 1.28 -0.53 14.44
C THR A 284 0.10 0.44 14.60
N ILE A 285 0.01 1.45 13.73
CA ILE A 285 -0.99 2.52 13.82
C ILE A 285 -2.42 2.02 13.60
N ALA A 286 -3.34 2.36 14.51
CA ALA A 286 -4.77 2.35 14.24
C ALA A 286 -5.19 3.77 13.82
N PHE A 287 -5.72 3.94 12.60
CA PHE A 287 -6.12 5.25 12.10
C PHE A 287 -7.51 5.24 11.46
N THR A 288 -8.10 6.42 11.34
CA THR A 288 -9.38 6.61 10.66
C THR A 288 -9.39 7.91 9.85
N VAL A 289 -10.53 8.17 9.21
CA VAL A 289 -10.80 9.34 8.38
C VAL A 289 -11.91 10.17 9.02
N ASP A 290 -11.59 11.41 9.36
CA ASP A 290 -12.53 12.45 9.74
C ASP A 290 -13.35 12.90 8.52
N ARG A 291 -14.55 12.34 8.38
CA ARG A 291 -15.46 12.60 7.26
C ARG A 291 -15.99 14.03 7.20
N SER A 292 -15.77 14.84 8.23
CA SER A 292 -16.13 16.26 8.21
C SER A 292 -15.11 17.11 7.46
N VAL A 293 -13.88 16.59 7.28
CA VAL A 293 -12.84 17.22 6.48
C VAL A 293 -13.03 16.82 5.02
N THR A 294 -13.21 17.82 4.16
CA THR A 294 -13.50 17.61 2.74
C THR A 294 -12.45 18.29 1.84
N PRO A 295 -12.30 17.91 0.56
CA PRO A 295 -11.41 18.61 -0.37
C PRO A 295 -11.69 20.12 -0.45
N GLN A 296 -12.97 20.49 -0.34
CA GLN A 296 -13.45 21.87 -0.49
C GLN A 296 -12.94 22.81 0.60
N SER A 297 -12.35 22.26 1.66
CA SER A 297 -11.70 23.03 2.74
C SER A 297 -10.42 23.73 2.28
N HIS A 298 -9.85 23.35 1.14
CA HIS A 298 -8.54 23.84 0.71
C HIS A 298 -8.61 25.21 0.01
N LEU A 299 -7.67 26.12 0.35
CA LEU A 299 -7.65 27.49 -0.18
C LEU A 299 -7.21 27.55 -1.64
N ASP A 300 -6.32 26.66 -2.07
CA ASP A 300 -5.79 26.60 -3.44
C ASP A 300 -6.31 25.36 -4.15
N ARG A 301 -7.19 25.52 -5.14
CA ARG A 301 -7.75 24.39 -5.90
C ARG A 301 -6.74 23.67 -6.79
N SER A 302 -5.54 24.21 -6.95
CA SER A 302 -4.45 23.60 -7.74
C SER A 302 -3.58 22.66 -6.91
N THR A 303 -3.68 22.70 -5.58
CA THR A 303 -2.99 21.79 -4.67
C THR A 303 -3.96 21.16 -3.68
N GLY A 304 -3.48 20.19 -2.90
CA GLY A 304 -4.30 19.40 -2.00
C GLY A 304 -5.14 18.32 -2.68
N TRP A 305 -5.59 17.33 -1.90
CA TRP A 305 -6.34 16.19 -2.42
C TRP A 305 -7.74 16.61 -2.88
N THR A 306 -8.23 16.01 -3.97
CA THR A 306 -9.57 16.21 -4.56
C THR A 306 -10.52 15.07 -4.26
N GLU A 307 -9.98 13.88 -4.01
CA GLU A 307 -10.73 12.67 -3.73
C GLU A 307 -10.01 11.86 -2.67
N LEU A 308 -10.79 11.22 -1.79
CA LEU A 308 -10.32 10.27 -0.80
C LEU A 308 -11.20 9.01 -0.85
N ASP A 309 -10.55 7.88 -1.09
CA ASP A 309 -11.14 6.56 -1.09
C ASP A 309 -10.63 5.71 0.05
N VAL A 310 -11.52 5.17 0.88
CA VAL A 310 -11.19 4.07 1.80
C VAL A 310 -11.33 2.75 1.04
N LEU A 311 -10.20 2.08 0.79
CA LEU A 311 -10.11 0.87 -0.03
C LEU A 311 -10.25 -0.42 0.80
N THR A 312 -9.74 -0.42 2.02
CA THR A 312 -9.92 -1.53 2.97
C THR A 312 -10.25 -1.02 4.37
N PHE A 313 -10.88 -1.87 5.17
CA PHE A 313 -11.48 -1.53 6.46
C PHE A 313 -10.95 -2.48 7.53
N ALA A 314 -10.30 -1.94 8.56
CA ALA A 314 -9.83 -2.70 9.71
C ALA A 314 -11.01 -2.96 10.67
N THR A 315 -11.50 -4.20 10.68
CA THR A 315 -12.73 -4.60 11.43
C THR A 315 -12.44 -5.31 12.75
N GLU A 316 -11.19 -5.74 12.95
CA GLU A 316 -10.68 -6.31 14.18
C GLU A 316 -9.18 -6.00 14.25
N LEU A 317 -8.71 -5.49 15.38
CA LEU A 317 -7.30 -5.11 15.59
C LEU A 317 -6.86 -5.68 16.94
N ASP A 318 -5.88 -6.59 16.94
CA ASP A 318 -5.41 -7.31 18.13
C ASP A 318 -6.56 -8.02 18.89
N GLY A 319 -7.48 -8.64 18.14
CA GLY A 319 -8.68 -9.29 18.70
C GLY A 319 -9.72 -8.34 19.29
N LYS A 320 -9.49 -7.03 19.23
CA LYS A 320 -10.40 -5.98 19.72
C LYS A 320 -11.20 -5.39 18.58
N ARG A 321 -12.37 -4.86 18.93
CA ARG A 321 -13.22 -4.18 17.95
C ARG A 321 -12.78 -2.71 17.74
N PRO A 322 -13.03 -2.12 16.56
CA PRO A 322 -12.77 -0.71 16.27
C PRO A 322 -13.29 0.29 17.32
N GLU A 323 -14.43 0.00 17.94
CA GLU A 323 -15.02 0.87 18.97
C GLU A 323 -14.17 1.00 20.24
N GLU A 324 -13.21 0.11 20.46
CA GLU A 324 -12.31 0.16 21.61
C GLU A 324 -11.15 1.16 21.41
N PHE A 325 -10.89 1.56 20.16
CA PHE A 325 -9.80 2.48 19.81
C PHE A 325 -10.25 3.95 19.83
N THR A 326 -11.54 4.23 19.63
CA THR A 326 -12.06 5.60 19.69
C THR A 326 -13.30 5.72 20.55
N LYS A 327 -13.34 6.77 21.37
CA LYS A 327 -14.53 7.17 22.12
C LYS A 327 -15.54 7.91 21.23
N ASN A 328 -15.09 8.46 20.12
CA ASN A 328 -15.91 9.25 19.22
C ASN A 328 -16.47 8.37 18.11
N LYS A 329 -17.76 8.01 18.21
CA LYS A 329 -18.39 7.13 17.22
C LYS A 329 -18.44 7.70 15.81
N THR A 330 -18.29 9.02 15.63
CA THR A 330 -18.25 9.63 14.29
C THR A 330 -16.94 9.37 13.56
N GLU A 331 -15.90 8.93 14.27
CA GLU A 331 -14.62 8.50 13.71
C GLU A 331 -14.66 7.07 13.18
N LEU A 332 -15.72 6.31 13.46
CA LEU A 332 -15.86 4.95 12.95
C LEU A 332 -16.39 4.97 11.51
N LEU A 333 -15.74 4.17 10.67
CA LEU A 333 -16.20 3.86 9.33
C LEU A 333 -17.19 2.70 9.37
N ALA A 334 -17.97 2.55 8.30
CA ALA A 334 -18.91 1.45 8.14
C ALA A 334 -18.67 0.76 6.81
N ILE A 335 -18.65 -0.58 6.84
CA ILE A 335 -18.68 -1.46 5.67
C ILE A 335 -19.69 -2.58 5.97
N ASP A 336 -20.73 -2.67 5.15
CA ASP A 336 -21.88 -3.57 5.36
C ASP A 336 -22.45 -3.48 6.78
N ARG A 337 -22.25 -4.55 7.57
CA ARG A 337 -22.68 -4.71 8.96
C ARG A 337 -21.58 -4.44 9.98
N TYR A 338 -20.38 -4.10 9.54
CA TYR A 338 -19.22 -3.91 10.40
C TYR A 338 -18.95 -2.44 10.65
N SER A 339 -18.61 -2.15 11.91
CA SER A 339 -17.86 -0.95 12.28
C SER A 339 -16.39 -1.18 11.96
N ALA A 340 -15.69 -0.14 11.53
CA ALA A 340 -14.32 -0.24 11.04
C ALA A 340 -13.48 1.00 11.31
N LEU A 341 -12.18 0.80 11.35
CA LEU A 341 -11.17 1.83 11.11
C LEU A 341 -10.68 1.74 9.66
N ALA A 342 -9.87 2.71 9.23
CA ALA A 342 -9.27 2.67 7.91
C ALA A 342 -8.15 1.62 7.87
N GLY A 343 -8.15 0.77 6.84
CA GLY A 343 -7.03 -0.12 6.52
C GLY A 343 -6.10 0.52 5.50
N HIS A 344 -6.66 0.89 4.35
CA HIS A 344 -5.97 1.56 3.24
C HIS A 344 -6.81 2.73 2.76
N CYS A 345 -6.20 3.89 2.58
CA CYS A 345 -6.83 5.06 1.96
C CYS A 345 -6.00 5.54 0.78
N LEU A 346 -6.68 5.93 -0.30
CA LEU A 346 -6.07 6.53 -1.48
C LEU A 346 -6.57 7.97 -1.63
N PHE A 347 -5.63 8.89 -1.68
CA PHE A 347 -5.88 10.29 -2.00
C PHE A 347 -5.49 10.53 -3.46
N ARG A 348 -6.34 11.23 -4.21
CA ARG A 348 -6.02 11.70 -5.56
C ARG A 348 -5.90 13.22 -5.56
N PHE A 349 -5.00 13.73 -6.39
CA PHE A 349 -4.69 15.16 -6.50
C PHE A 349 -5.08 15.69 -7.89
N PRO A 350 -5.27 17.02 -8.08
CA PRO A 350 -5.64 17.61 -9.37
C PRO A 350 -4.66 17.28 -10.51
N SER A 351 -3.40 17.01 -10.17
CA SER A 351 -2.34 16.61 -11.10
C SER A 351 -2.42 15.15 -11.55
N ASN A 352 -3.34 14.34 -11.02
CA ASN A 352 -3.33 12.88 -11.03
C ASN A 352 -2.22 12.24 -10.17
N GLY A 353 -1.48 13.03 -9.38
CA GLY A 353 -0.67 12.50 -8.31
C GLY A 353 -1.53 11.74 -7.29
N ARG A 354 -0.93 10.79 -6.58
CA ARG A 354 -1.66 9.92 -5.64
C ARG A 354 -0.88 9.72 -4.35
N LEU A 355 -1.58 9.69 -3.22
CA LEU A 355 -1.02 9.32 -1.92
C LEU A 355 -1.76 8.10 -1.40
N LEU A 356 -1.07 6.96 -1.35
CA LEU A 356 -1.59 5.72 -0.76
C LEU A 356 -1.10 5.61 0.68
N VAL A 357 -2.03 5.51 1.63
CA VAL A 357 -1.69 5.32 3.04
C VAL A 357 -2.27 4.02 3.56
N SER A 358 -1.54 3.34 4.45
CA SER A 358 -1.99 2.06 5.01
C SER A 358 -1.59 1.87 6.47
N CYS A 359 -2.40 1.11 7.21
CA CYS A 359 -1.99 0.65 8.55
C CYS A 359 -1.11 -0.59 8.55
N PRO A 360 -1.35 -1.64 7.73
CA PRO A 360 -0.53 -2.84 7.78
C PRO A 360 0.49 -2.89 6.65
N HIS A 361 1.55 -3.67 6.84
CA HIS A 361 2.52 -3.96 5.77
C HIS A 361 2.12 -5.23 5.02
N TRP A 362 2.16 -5.22 3.68
CA TRP A 362 1.83 -6.42 2.91
C TRP A 362 2.88 -7.53 3.06
N ILE A 363 4.11 -7.22 3.47
CA ILE A 363 5.10 -8.25 3.83
C ILE A 363 4.61 -9.13 4.99
N GLU A 364 3.76 -8.58 5.86
CA GLU A 364 3.17 -9.25 7.02
C GLU A 364 1.84 -9.95 6.71
N LEU A 365 1.43 -10.00 5.43
CA LEU A 365 0.21 -10.69 5.03
C LEU A 365 0.28 -12.15 5.51
N SER A 366 -0.70 -12.60 6.29
CA SER A 366 -0.64 -13.89 6.97
C SER A 366 -1.62 -14.89 6.38
N LYS A 367 -2.89 -14.48 6.21
CA LYS A 367 -3.95 -15.33 5.68
C LYS A 367 -4.86 -14.54 4.76
N LEU A 368 -5.20 -15.14 3.63
CA LEU A 368 -6.22 -14.66 2.70
C LEU A 368 -7.36 -15.66 2.66
N ASP A 369 -8.59 -15.19 2.59
CA ASP A 369 -9.75 -16.08 2.43
C ASP A 369 -9.98 -16.32 0.93
N VAL A 370 -9.24 -17.30 0.39
CA VAL A 370 -9.05 -17.58 -1.04
C VAL A 370 -9.38 -19.03 -1.32
N SER A 371 -10.21 -19.25 -2.33
CA SER A 371 -10.49 -20.59 -2.85
C SER A 371 -9.39 -21.05 -3.81
N LYS A 372 -9.17 -22.37 -3.89
CA LYS A 372 -8.25 -22.96 -4.88
C LYS A 372 -8.56 -22.50 -6.32
N GLY A 373 -9.85 -22.40 -6.65
CA GLY A 373 -10.31 -21.96 -7.97
C GLY A 373 -9.88 -20.51 -8.27
N ALA A 374 -10.08 -19.61 -7.29
CA ALA A 374 -9.65 -18.21 -7.40
C ALA A 374 -8.15 -18.10 -7.67
N LEU A 375 -7.32 -18.84 -6.91
CA LEU A 375 -5.88 -18.83 -7.08
C LEU A 375 -5.46 -19.20 -8.51
N PHE A 376 -5.97 -20.30 -9.05
CA PHE A 376 -5.58 -20.77 -10.38
C PHE A 376 -6.15 -19.92 -11.51
N GLN A 377 -7.33 -19.32 -11.29
CA GLN A 377 -7.88 -18.34 -12.21
C GLN A 377 -6.99 -17.09 -12.28
N VAL A 378 -6.59 -16.53 -11.14
CA VAL A 378 -5.67 -15.38 -11.11
C VAL A 378 -4.32 -15.74 -11.73
N ALA A 379 -3.78 -16.93 -11.45
CA ALA A 379 -2.56 -17.40 -12.07
C ALA A 379 -2.67 -17.47 -13.61
N GLN A 380 -3.80 -17.97 -14.11
CA GLN A 380 -4.10 -18.09 -15.54
C GLN A 380 -4.25 -16.72 -16.20
N GLU A 381 -4.95 -15.79 -15.57
CA GLU A 381 -5.24 -14.45 -16.10
C GLU A 381 -3.98 -13.56 -16.10
N ARG A 382 -3.16 -13.61 -15.05
CA ARG A 382 -1.98 -12.75 -14.88
C ARG A 382 -0.70 -13.30 -15.50
N TYR A 383 -0.49 -14.62 -15.42
CA TYR A 383 0.78 -15.25 -15.78
C TYR A 383 0.63 -16.29 -16.92
N GLY A 384 -0.59 -16.49 -17.42
CA GLY A 384 -0.89 -17.34 -18.56
C GLY A 384 -1.09 -18.82 -18.23
N ALA A 385 -1.46 -19.59 -19.26
CA ALA A 385 -1.89 -20.98 -19.11
C ALA A 385 -0.81 -21.90 -18.58
N LYS A 386 0.43 -21.70 -19.05
CA LYS A 386 1.57 -22.52 -18.63
C LYS A 386 1.80 -22.41 -17.12
N ALA A 387 1.86 -21.20 -16.58
CA ALA A 387 2.07 -20.96 -15.14
C ALA A 387 0.93 -21.56 -14.29
N SER A 388 -0.33 -21.39 -14.73
CA SER A 388 -1.48 -21.98 -14.03
C SER A 388 -1.45 -23.52 -14.04
N MET A 389 -1.09 -24.14 -15.17
CA MET A 389 -0.95 -25.60 -15.26
C MET A 389 0.16 -26.13 -14.35
N GLU A 390 1.33 -25.51 -14.36
CA GLU A 390 2.46 -25.89 -13.49
C GLU A 390 2.08 -25.80 -12.00
N MET A 391 1.37 -24.74 -11.60
CA MET A 391 0.85 -24.61 -10.23
C MET A 391 -0.20 -25.67 -9.89
N GLN A 392 -1.08 -26.02 -10.83
CA GLN A 392 -2.07 -27.08 -10.63
C GLN A 392 -1.42 -28.45 -10.49
N GLU A 393 -0.39 -28.75 -11.28
CA GLU A 393 0.40 -29.98 -11.17
C GLU A 393 1.12 -30.06 -9.81
N GLU A 394 1.78 -28.98 -9.40
CA GLU A 394 2.43 -28.88 -8.08
C GLU A 394 1.41 -29.14 -6.97
N TYR A 395 0.26 -28.47 -6.99
CA TYR A 395 -0.81 -28.67 -6.01
C TYR A 395 -1.36 -30.10 -5.98
N ASN A 396 -1.59 -30.70 -7.16
CA ASN A 396 -2.15 -32.05 -7.28
C ASN A 396 -1.17 -33.12 -6.78
N SER A 397 0.14 -32.84 -6.84
CA SER A 397 1.19 -33.72 -6.30
C SER A 397 1.23 -33.76 -4.77
N ILE A 398 0.68 -32.75 -4.09
CA ILE A 398 0.58 -32.70 -2.63
C ILE A 398 -0.51 -33.68 -2.19
N SER A 399 -0.17 -34.61 -1.30
CA SER A 399 -1.10 -35.67 -0.84
C SER A 399 -1.92 -35.27 0.39
N ASN A 400 -1.43 -34.31 1.17
CA ASN A 400 -2.03 -33.86 2.42
C ASN A 400 -2.88 -32.60 2.21
N GLU A 401 -4.13 -32.60 2.71
CA GLU A 401 -5.04 -31.46 2.53
C GLU A 401 -4.59 -30.20 3.29
N LEU A 402 -3.97 -30.34 4.45
CA LEU A 402 -3.42 -29.20 5.19
C LEU A 402 -2.27 -28.55 4.41
N GLU A 403 -1.39 -29.34 3.81
CA GLU A 403 -0.30 -28.84 2.97
C GLU A 403 -0.83 -28.17 1.69
N ARG A 404 -1.96 -28.66 1.15
CA ARG A 404 -2.67 -28.02 0.03
C ARG A 404 -3.26 -26.67 0.43
N GLU A 405 -3.87 -26.56 1.61
CA GLU A 405 -4.35 -25.28 2.13
C GLU A 405 -3.19 -24.30 2.32
N GLU A 406 -2.08 -24.75 2.92
CA GLU A 406 -0.86 -23.95 3.10
C GLU A 406 -0.26 -23.51 1.76
N TYR A 407 -0.28 -24.38 0.75
CA TYR A 407 0.14 -24.05 -0.61
C TYR A 407 -0.69 -22.91 -1.18
N VAL A 408 -2.03 -23.01 -1.10
CA VAL A 408 -2.94 -21.96 -1.59
C VAL A 408 -2.65 -20.64 -0.87
N GLN A 409 -2.52 -20.68 0.46
CA GLN A 409 -2.20 -19.49 1.24
C GLN A 409 -0.85 -18.88 0.83
N LYS A 410 0.19 -19.70 0.71
CA LYS A 410 1.54 -19.25 0.33
C LYS A 410 1.54 -18.57 -1.03
N LYS A 411 0.98 -19.20 -2.07
CA LYS A 411 0.97 -18.65 -3.43
C LYS A 411 0.09 -17.40 -3.52
N SER A 412 -1.07 -17.38 -2.84
CA SER A 412 -1.95 -16.21 -2.81
C SER A 412 -1.26 -15.00 -2.17
N ARG A 413 -0.52 -15.20 -1.07
CA ARG A 413 0.29 -14.13 -0.47
C ARG A 413 1.37 -13.64 -1.41
N MET A 414 2.09 -14.55 -2.05
CA MET A 414 3.12 -14.20 -3.02
C MET A 414 2.57 -13.33 -4.14
N PHE A 415 1.41 -13.65 -4.71
CA PHE A 415 0.81 -12.82 -5.78
C PHE A 415 0.57 -11.38 -5.34
N VAL A 416 0.07 -11.15 -4.12
CA VAL A 416 -0.10 -9.79 -3.56
C VAL A 416 1.25 -9.13 -3.30
N GLN A 417 2.18 -9.84 -2.66
CA GLN A 417 3.50 -9.31 -2.26
C GLN A 417 4.44 -9.01 -3.43
N GLN A 418 4.29 -9.73 -4.54
CA GLN A 418 5.03 -9.53 -5.78
C GLN A 418 4.37 -8.51 -6.71
N SER A 419 3.19 -7.97 -6.37
CA SER A 419 2.52 -6.98 -7.21
C SER A 419 2.89 -5.56 -6.78
N ALA A 420 3.14 -4.69 -7.76
CA ALA A 420 3.45 -3.29 -7.48
C ALA A 420 2.24 -2.54 -6.89
N PRO A 421 2.47 -1.55 -6.01
CA PRO A 421 1.41 -0.72 -5.44
C PRO A 421 0.86 0.31 -6.44
N SER A 422 1.43 0.40 -7.64
CA SER A 422 1.00 1.24 -8.77
C SER A 422 0.25 0.44 -9.84
N ARG A 423 -0.23 1.17 -10.85
CA ARG A 423 -0.68 0.61 -12.11
C ARG A 423 0.51 0.02 -12.89
N TYR A 424 0.25 -1.01 -13.68
CA TYR A 424 1.12 -1.38 -14.79
C TYR A 424 0.69 -0.62 -16.04
N SER A 425 1.53 0.29 -16.52
CA SER A 425 1.25 1.04 -17.74
C SER A 425 2.52 1.32 -18.52
N LYS A 426 2.36 1.24 -19.84
CA LYS A 426 3.40 1.49 -20.85
C LYS A 426 3.23 2.90 -21.35
N ARG A 427 4.31 3.67 -21.37
CA ARG A 427 4.29 4.97 -22.03
C ARG A 427 4.10 4.74 -23.53
N LYS A 428 2.96 5.17 -24.06
CA LYS A 428 2.73 5.15 -25.51
C LYS A 428 3.75 6.11 -26.15
N GLY A 429 4.72 5.54 -26.87
CA GLY A 429 5.78 6.27 -27.57
C GLY A 429 5.28 7.24 -28.63
#